data_AF-A0A5K1K111-F1
#
_entry.id   AF-A0A5K1K111-F1
#
_cell.length_a   1.000
_cell.length_b   1.000
_cell.length_c   1.000
_cell.angle_alpha   90.00
_cell.angle_beta   90.00
_cell.angle_gamma   90.00
#
_symmetry.space_group_name_H-M   'P 1'
#
loop_
_entity.id
_entity.type
_entity.pdbx_description
1 polymer ?
#
loop_
_entity_poly.entity_id
_entity_poly.type
_entity_poly.pdbx_seq_one_letter_code
_entity_poly.pdbx_strand_id
1 'polypeptide(L)'
;MFSASTSVPRSAPQQDDAARAADDRVQEQEDSEAGLYREPEPSASQVTMVEVTLLGDLVRILAETKTQQRLLLEEERLANAHRAALVRAQEDSVRQQAALVEQQKLATAAAIRAELRTYNSVSSYWKPLPLMNGDPLPADVEFPSDPWQLKHMTETAVMRLAELYGVGEEDSNLEGTKDNISLFLSGRRAP
;
A
#
# COMPACT_ATOMS: atom_id res chain seq x y z
N MET A 1 25.59 10.09 3.21
CA MET A 1 25.19 10.87 2.02
C MET A 1 25.05 9.93 0.85
N PHE A 2 23.88 9.85 0.21
CA PHE A 2 23.68 9.75 -1.24
C PHE A 2 22.17 9.71 -1.49
N SER A 3 21.66 10.71 -2.19
CA SER A 3 20.23 10.81 -2.54
C SER A 3 19.96 10.12 -3.87
N ALA A 4 18.88 9.35 -3.93
CA ALA A 4 18.17 8.99 -5.16
C ALA A 4 16.68 8.95 -4.80
N SER A 5 15.97 10.08 -4.89
CA SER A 5 15.37 10.60 -6.13
C SER A 5 14.19 9.74 -6.60
N THR A 6 13.03 10.10 -6.07
CA THR A 6 11.71 9.68 -6.51
C THR A 6 11.49 9.95 -8.01
N SER A 7 11.04 8.95 -8.77
CA SER A 7 10.39 9.17 -10.07
C SER A 7 9.38 8.06 -10.41
N VAL A 8 8.13 8.30 -10.02
CA VAL A 8 6.99 7.53 -10.55
C VAL A 8 6.68 8.08 -11.96
N PRO A 9 6.61 7.26 -13.02
CA PRO A 9 6.12 7.71 -14.31
C PRO A 9 4.62 7.94 -14.21
N ARG A 10 4.22 9.20 -14.05
CA ARG A 10 2.82 9.62 -13.98
C ARG A 10 2.28 9.75 -15.40
N SER A 11 1.90 8.63 -16.01
CA SER A 11 1.20 8.61 -17.30
C SER A 11 -0.19 9.24 -17.14
N ALA A 12 -0.28 10.55 -17.35
CA ALA A 12 -1.56 11.23 -17.55
C ALA A 12 -2.14 10.81 -18.92
N PRO A 13 -3.47 10.69 -19.07
CA PRO A 13 -4.08 10.58 -20.38
C PRO A 13 -3.88 11.90 -21.13
N GLN A 14 -3.07 11.85 -22.18
CA GLN A 14 -2.79 12.97 -23.07
C GLN A 14 -4.03 13.22 -23.95
N GLN A 15 -4.96 14.04 -23.44
CA GLN A 15 -6.02 14.64 -24.26
C GLN A 15 -5.43 15.82 -25.03
N ASP A 16 -4.76 15.54 -26.15
CA ASP A 16 -4.41 16.58 -27.11
C ASP A 16 -5.64 16.95 -27.96
N ASP A 17 -5.89 18.26 -28.07
CA ASP A 17 -7.02 18.85 -28.78
C ASP A 17 -7.02 18.53 -30.29
N ALA A 18 -7.78 17.51 -30.70
CA ALA A 18 -8.12 17.25 -32.11
C ALA A 18 -9.25 18.18 -32.63
N ALA A 19 -9.35 19.41 -32.10
CA ALA A 19 -10.46 20.34 -32.32
C ALA A 19 -9.99 21.75 -32.77
N ARG A 20 -8.99 21.81 -33.67
CA ARG A 20 -8.56 23.08 -34.29
C ARG A 20 -7.94 22.89 -35.68
N ALA A 21 -8.78 22.49 -36.64
CA ALA A 21 -8.41 22.36 -38.04
C ALA A 21 -9.54 22.83 -38.98
N ALA A 22 -9.98 24.08 -38.83
CA ALA A 22 -10.95 24.72 -39.72
C ALA A 22 -10.93 26.26 -39.59
N ASP A 23 -9.75 26.90 -39.73
CA ASP A 23 -9.66 28.32 -40.10
C ASP A 23 -8.23 28.70 -40.49
N ASP A 24 -7.94 28.82 -41.80
CA ASP A 24 -7.21 29.97 -42.35
C ASP A 24 -7.31 30.03 -43.89
N ARG A 25 -7.78 31.19 -44.38
CA ARG A 25 -7.53 31.82 -45.69
C ARG A 25 -7.86 31.06 -46.99
N VAL A 26 -8.98 31.48 -47.59
CA VAL A 26 -9.13 31.65 -49.03
C VAL A 26 -9.25 33.15 -49.36
N GLN A 27 -8.27 33.66 -50.11
CA GLN A 27 -8.17 34.95 -50.84
C GLN A 27 -7.33 34.60 -52.10
N GLU A 28 -7.43 35.13 -53.32
CA GLU A 28 -8.20 36.20 -54.03
C GLU A 28 -7.93 35.95 -55.55
N GLN A 29 -8.61 36.48 -56.58
CA GLN A 29 -9.84 37.28 -56.75
C GLN A 29 -10.14 37.37 -58.28
N GLU A 30 -11.42 37.29 -58.71
CA GLU A 30 -11.95 37.66 -60.05
C GLU A 30 -11.40 36.86 -61.28
N ASP A 31 -12.07 36.69 -62.43
CA ASP A 31 -13.30 37.26 -63.04
C ASP A 31 -14.08 36.17 -63.82
N SER A 32 -15.42 36.28 -63.96
CA SER A 32 -16.16 36.09 -65.24
C SER A 32 -17.70 36.12 -65.08
N GLU A 33 -18.30 37.14 -65.67
CA GLU A 33 -19.60 37.15 -66.38
C GLU A 33 -20.85 36.45 -65.79
N ALA A 34 -21.70 37.27 -65.15
CA ALA A 34 -23.08 37.52 -65.59
C ALA A 34 -24.00 36.32 -65.97
N GLY A 35 -24.11 35.31 -65.09
CA GLY A 35 -25.24 34.38 -65.08
C GLY A 35 -26.31 34.80 -64.07
N LEU A 36 -27.36 35.52 -64.49
CA LEU A 36 -28.50 35.93 -63.64
C LEU A 36 -29.44 34.75 -63.30
N TYR A 37 -28.92 33.71 -62.64
CA TYR A 37 -29.74 32.83 -61.83
C TYR A 37 -29.98 33.53 -60.48
N ARG A 38 -31.05 34.34 -60.44
CA ARG A 38 -31.64 34.76 -59.16
C ARG A 38 -32.06 33.48 -58.44
N GLU A 39 -31.33 33.10 -57.39
CA GLU A 39 -31.84 32.06 -56.49
C GLU A 39 -33.26 32.46 -56.08
N PRO A 40 -34.26 31.57 -56.24
CA PRO A 40 -35.62 31.90 -55.89
C PRO A 40 -35.64 32.19 -54.39
N GLU A 41 -36.06 33.40 -54.00
CA GLU A 41 -36.20 33.76 -52.59
C GLU A 41 -37.02 32.68 -51.89
N PRO A 42 -36.53 32.12 -50.77
CA PRO A 42 -37.17 30.99 -50.13
C PRO A 42 -38.58 31.40 -49.74
N SER A 43 -39.57 30.66 -50.24
CA SER A 43 -40.96 30.91 -49.89
C SER A 43 -41.12 30.85 -48.37
N ALA A 44 -42.02 31.67 -47.79
CA ALA A 44 -42.25 31.65 -46.34
C ALA A 44 -42.53 30.24 -45.80
N SER A 45 -43.19 29.39 -46.62
CA SER A 45 -43.41 27.97 -46.35
C SER A 45 -42.11 27.15 -46.19
N GLN A 46 -41.10 27.39 -47.02
CA GLN A 46 -39.79 26.74 -46.90
C GLN A 46 -39.05 27.20 -45.64
N VAL A 47 -39.10 28.50 -45.32
CA VAL A 47 -38.49 29.05 -44.09
C VAL A 47 -39.11 28.41 -42.85
N THR A 48 -40.44 28.41 -42.74
CA THR A 48 -41.16 27.78 -41.61
C THR A 48 -40.93 26.26 -41.54
N MET A 49 -40.79 25.58 -42.68
CA MET A 49 -40.47 24.15 -42.69
C MET A 49 -39.07 23.87 -42.12
N VAL A 50 -38.07 24.67 -42.50
CA VAL A 50 -36.70 24.56 -41.97
C VAL A 50 -36.65 24.89 -40.48
N GLU A 51 -37.39 25.91 -40.02
CA GLU A 51 -37.50 26.23 -38.59
C GLU A 51 -38.10 25.07 -37.77
N VAL A 52 -39.15 24.43 -38.29
CA VAL A 52 -39.79 23.29 -37.62
C VAL A 52 -38.88 22.05 -37.59
N THR A 53 -38.13 21.76 -38.65
CA THR A 53 -37.15 20.65 -38.61
C THR A 53 -35.98 20.96 -37.67
N LEU A 54 -35.46 22.19 -37.65
CA LEU A 54 -34.42 22.61 -36.71
C LEU A 54 -34.87 22.50 -35.25
N LEU A 55 -36.11 22.90 -34.94
CA LEU A 55 -36.70 22.72 -33.61
C LEU A 55 -36.87 21.23 -33.25
N GLY A 56 -37.30 20.40 -34.21
CA GLY A 56 -37.39 18.95 -34.03
C GLY A 56 -36.03 18.29 -33.76
N ASP A 57 -35.00 18.69 -34.51
CA ASP A 57 -33.63 18.22 -34.34
C ASP A 57 -33.03 18.68 -32.99
N LEU A 58 -33.27 19.93 -32.57
CA LEU A 58 -32.85 20.43 -31.25
C LEU A 58 -33.51 19.65 -30.10
N VAL A 59 -34.80 19.30 -30.22
CA VAL A 59 -35.49 18.46 -29.24
C VAL A 59 -34.91 17.05 -29.21
N ARG A 60 -34.56 16.47 -30.37
CA ARG A 60 -33.87 15.16 -30.44
C ARG A 60 -32.50 15.21 -29.76
N ILE A 61 -31.68 16.21 -30.08
CA ILE A 61 -30.34 16.40 -29.48
C ILE A 61 -30.44 16.62 -27.96
N LEU A 62 -31.43 17.37 -27.48
CA LEU A 62 -31.69 17.54 -26.05
C LEU A 62 -32.12 16.23 -25.36
N ALA A 63 -32.85 15.36 -26.06
CA ALA A 63 -33.21 14.04 -25.52
C ALA A 63 -31.99 13.10 -25.45
N GLU A 64 -31.17 13.06 -26.51
CA GLU A 64 -29.95 12.23 -26.59
C GLU A 64 -28.87 12.68 -25.61
N THR A 65 -28.60 13.98 -25.48
CA THR A 65 -27.65 14.50 -24.49
C THR A 65 -28.10 14.21 -23.06
N LYS A 66 -29.40 14.28 -22.78
CA LYS A 66 -29.98 13.94 -21.46
C LYS A 66 -29.86 12.45 -21.13
N THR A 67 -29.94 11.54 -22.10
CA THR A 67 -29.68 10.12 -21.86
C THR A 67 -28.19 9.85 -21.68
N GLN A 68 -27.32 10.44 -22.51
CA GLN A 68 -25.86 10.35 -22.36
C GLN A 68 -25.38 10.85 -20.99
N GLN A 69 -25.86 12.01 -20.52
CA GLN A 69 -25.53 12.53 -19.18
C GLN A 69 -25.90 11.57 -18.05
N ARG A 70 -27.03 10.85 -18.17
CA ARG A 70 -27.43 9.83 -17.19
C ARG A 70 -26.49 8.64 -17.19
N LEU A 71 -26.15 8.12 -18.39
CA LEU A 71 -25.22 7.02 -18.55
C LEU A 71 -23.83 7.36 -17.97
N LEU A 72 -23.31 8.55 -18.25
CA LEU A 72 -22.04 9.03 -17.70
C LEU A 72 -22.08 9.15 -16.15
N LEU A 73 -23.18 9.63 -15.57
CA LEU A 73 -23.34 9.68 -14.11
C LEU A 73 -23.46 8.29 -13.48
N GLU A 74 -24.06 7.32 -14.16
CA GLU A 74 -24.13 5.92 -13.72
C GLU A 74 -22.75 5.24 -13.81
N GLU A 75 -22.02 5.45 -14.90
CA GLU A 75 -20.65 4.98 -15.07
C GLU A 75 -19.70 5.59 -14.04
N GLU A 76 -19.78 6.89 -13.76
CA GLU A 76 -18.97 7.55 -12.74
C GLU A 76 -19.24 6.97 -11.34
N ARG A 77 -20.50 6.69 -11.01
CA ARG A 77 -20.89 6.03 -9.76
C ARG A 77 -20.30 4.63 -9.64
N LEU A 78 -20.35 3.83 -10.71
CA LEU A 78 -19.74 2.50 -10.74
C LEU A 78 -18.22 2.59 -10.61
N ALA A 79 -17.56 3.48 -11.35
CA ALA A 79 -16.12 3.71 -11.26
C ALA A 79 -15.69 4.14 -9.86
N ASN A 80 -16.45 5.03 -9.20
CA ASN A 80 -16.20 5.45 -7.83
C ASN A 80 -16.43 4.32 -6.81
N ALA A 81 -17.43 3.46 -7.01
CA ALA A 81 -17.63 2.25 -6.20
C ALA A 81 -16.46 1.25 -6.36
N HIS A 82 -15.98 1.02 -7.59
CA HIS A 82 -14.80 0.18 -7.86
C HIS A 82 -13.52 0.76 -7.22
N ARG A 83 -13.28 2.08 -7.31
CA ARG A 83 -12.16 2.75 -6.63
C ARG A 83 -12.22 2.54 -5.12
N ALA A 84 -13.39 2.73 -4.50
CA ALA A 84 -13.58 2.52 -3.07
C ALA A 84 -13.36 1.05 -2.64
N ALA A 85 -13.78 0.08 -3.47
CA ALA A 85 -13.53 -1.34 -3.22
C ALA A 85 -12.03 -1.69 -3.32
N LEU A 86 -11.31 -1.14 -4.31
CA LEU A 86 -9.87 -1.35 -4.47
C LEU A 86 -9.07 -0.79 -3.30
N VAL A 87 -9.43 0.41 -2.80
CA VAL A 87 -8.77 1.00 -1.62
C VAL A 87 -8.93 0.09 -0.38
N ARG A 88 -10.15 -0.41 -0.12
CA ARG A 88 -10.39 -1.35 0.99
C ARG A 88 -9.61 -2.65 0.84
N ALA A 89 -9.61 -3.23 -0.35
CA ALA A 89 -8.84 -4.45 -0.64
C ALA A 89 -7.32 -4.24 -0.44
N GLN A 90 -6.81 -3.05 -0.79
CA GLN A 90 -5.41 -2.69 -0.54
C GLN A 90 -5.12 -2.51 0.97
N GLU A 91 -6.00 -1.83 1.72
CA GLU A 91 -5.87 -1.70 3.18
C GLU A 91 -5.85 -3.08 3.87
N ASP A 92 -6.76 -3.97 3.51
CA ASP A 92 -6.83 -5.32 4.07
C ASP A 92 -5.64 -6.19 3.65
N SER A 93 -5.15 -6.05 2.41
CA SER A 93 -3.92 -6.71 1.96
C SER A 93 -2.69 -6.27 2.75
N VAL A 94 -2.55 -4.97 3.02
CA VAL A 94 -1.44 -4.43 3.85
C VAL A 94 -1.52 -4.96 5.29
N ARG A 95 -2.73 -5.01 5.88
CA ARG A 95 -2.94 -5.60 7.22
C ARG A 95 -2.56 -7.08 7.26
N GLN A 96 -2.98 -7.87 6.27
CA GLN A 96 -2.64 -9.30 6.17
C GLN A 96 -1.14 -9.51 5.96
N GLN A 97 -0.49 -8.70 5.12
CA GLN A 97 0.95 -8.77 4.91
C GLN A 97 1.74 -8.45 6.19
N ALA A 98 1.34 -7.43 6.95
CA ALA A 98 1.95 -7.11 8.24
C ALA A 98 1.82 -8.28 9.24
N ALA A 99 0.65 -8.90 9.34
CA ALA A 99 0.43 -10.06 10.20
C ALA A 99 1.29 -11.28 9.80
N LEU A 100 1.46 -11.52 8.49
CA LEU A 100 2.34 -12.58 7.98
C LEU A 100 3.82 -12.33 8.28
N VAL A 101 4.28 -11.07 8.17
CA VAL A 101 5.67 -10.71 8.51
C VAL A 101 5.96 -10.94 9.99
N GLU A 102 5.05 -10.54 10.89
CA GLU A 102 5.20 -10.83 12.33
C GLU A 102 5.14 -12.34 12.62
N GLN A 103 4.24 -13.08 11.97
CA GLN A 103 4.20 -14.54 12.11
C GLN A 103 5.50 -15.21 11.65
N GLN A 104 6.08 -14.76 10.53
CA GLN A 104 7.35 -15.26 10.03
C GLN A 104 8.50 -14.93 10.98
N LYS A 105 8.56 -13.69 11.50
CA LYS A 105 9.54 -13.25 12.51
C LYS A 105 9.50 -14.15 13.75
N LEU A 106 8.32 -14.42 14.29
CA LEU A 106 8.12 -15.31 15.45
C LEU A 106 8.55 -16.75 15.14
N ALA A 107 8.19 -17.29 13.97
CA ALA A 107 8.54 -18.64 13.56
C ALA A 107 10.05 -18.82 13.36
N THR A 108 10.71 -17.88 12.67
CA THR A 108 12.16 -17.87 12.50
C THR A 108 12.89 -17.73 13.84
N ALA A 109 12.42 -16.87 14.73
CA ALA A 109 12.99 -16.73 16.07
C ALA A 109 12.82 -18.00 16.92
N ALA A 110 11.69 -18.71 16.81
CA ALA A 110 11.48 -19.98 17.49
C ALA A 110 12.45 -21.08 16.99
N ALA A 111 12.69 -21.14 15.67
CA ALA A 111 13.69 -22.04 15.09
C ALA A 111 15.11 -21.71 15.58
N ILE A 112 15.52 -20.43 15.49
CA ILE A 112 16.83 -19.96 15.98
C ILE A 112 16.99 -20.25 17.47
N ARG A 113 15.94 -20.04 18.30
CA ARG A 113 15.97 -20.43 19.72
C ARG A 113 16.23 -21.92 19.92
N ALA A 114 15.59 -22.79 19.14
CA ALA A 114 15.80 -24.24 19.26
C ALA A 114 17.24 -24.64 18.90
N GLU A 115 17.78 -24.08 17.81
CA GLU A 115 19.17 -24.31 17.38
C GLU A 115 20.18 -23.77 18.40
N LEU A 116 20.04 -22.50 18.83
CA LEU A 116 20.95 -21.88 19.80
C LEU A 116 20.86 -22.52 21.18
N ARG A 117 19.68 -22.96 21.63
CA ARG A 117 19.53 -23.72 22.88
C ARG A 117 20.23 -25.07 22.78
N THR A 118 20.13 -25.74 21.63
CA THR A 118 20.86 -27.00 21.37
C THR A 118 22.37 -26.77 21.41
N TYR A 119 22.86 -25.71 20.76
CA TYR A 119 24.27 -25.29 20.82
C TYR A 119 24.72 -24.98 22.25
N ASN A 120 23.96 -24.16 22.99
CA ASN A 120 24.24 -23.80 24.39
C ASN A 120 24.24 -25.02 25.34
N SER A 121 23.54 -26.11 25.00
CA SER A 121 23.51 -27.33 25.79
C SER A 121 24.81 -28.16 25.74
N VAL A 122 25.64 -27.93 24.72
CA VAL A 122 26.91 -28.65 24.47
C VAL A 122 28.14 -27.74 24.40
N SER A 123 27.96 -26.44 24.19
CA SER A 123 29.03 -25.45 24.09
C SER A 123 29.47 -24.94 25.47
N SER A 124 30.76 -24.68 25.64
CA SER A 124 31.32 -23.96 26.79
C SER A 124 31.05 -22.45 26.78
N TYR A 125 30.54 -21.90 25.66
CA TYR A 125 30.17 -20.49 25.52
C TYR A 125 28.75 -20.38 24.98
N TRP A 126 27.85 -19.79 25.75
CA TRP A 126 26.46 -19.54 25.40
C TRP A 126 26.30 -18.35 24.46
N LYS A 127 25.36 -18.46 23.52
CA LYS A 127 24.91 -17.37 22.66
C LYS A 127 23.56 -16.83 23.14
N PRO A 128 23.31 -15.52 23.03
CA PRO A 128 22.01 -14.94 23.34
C PRO A 128 20.93 -15.49 22.41
N LEU A 129 19.82 -15.92 23.00
CA LEU A 129 18.64 -16.35 22.27
C LEU A 129 17.81 -15.12 21.83
N PRO A 130 17.14 -15.15 20.66
CA PRO A 130 16.13 -14.15 20.31
C PRO A 130 14.97 -14.13 21.31
N LEU A 131 14.46 -12.94 21.61
CA LEU A 131 13.32 -12.69 22.49
C LEU A 131 12.03 -13.34 21.96
N MET A 132 11.01 -13.51 22.81
CA MET A 132 9.77 -14.19 22.42
C MET A 132 9.05 -13.54 21.25
N ASN A 133 9.11 -12.20 21.14
CA ASN A 133 8.59 -11.40 20.02
C ASN A 133 9.45 -11.46 18.74
N GLY A 134 10.55 -12.21 18.78
CA GLY A 134 11.49 -12.43 17.68
C GLY A 134 12.55 -11.37 17.47
N ASP A 135 12.64 -10.37 18.33
CA ASP A 135 13.74 -9.40 18.31
C ASP A 135 15.04 -9.98 18.89
N PRO A 136 16.22 -9.46 18.51
CA PRO A 136 17.48 -9.79 19.18
C PRO A 136 17.47 -9.29 20.64
N LEU A 137 18.29 -9.90 21.49
CA LEU A 137 18.54 -9.37 22.83
C LEU A 137 19.14 -7.94 22.72
N PRO A 138 18.66 -6.94 23.48
CA PRO A 138 19.18 -5.58 23.42
C PRO A 138 20.68 -5.51 23.81
N ALA A 139 21.45 -4.67 23.12
CA ALA A 139 22.90 -4.60 23.28
C ALA A 139 23.36 -4.00 24.63
N ASP A 140 22.46 -3.36 25.37
CA ASP A 140 22.68 -2.79 26.70
C ASP A 140 22.32 -3.76 27.86
N VAL A 141 21.92 -4.98 27.53
CA VAL A 141 21.60 -6.04 28.50
C VAL A 141 22.80 -6.97 28.64
N GLU A 142 23.27 -7.17 29.88
CA GLU A 142 24.32 -8.14 30.16
C GLU A 142 23.81 -9.57 29.91
N PHE A 143 24.57 -10.35 29.15
CA PHE A 143 24.26 -11.75 28.86
C PHE A 143 25.39 -12.66 29.37
N PRO A 144 25.08 -13.75 30.10
CA PRO A 144 26.09 -14.67 30.62
C PRO A 144 26.71 -15.53 29.51
N SER A 145 28.04 -15.60 29.45
CA SER A 145 28.76 -16.52 28.57
C SER A 145 28.60 -17.99 28.97
N ASP A 146 28.25 -18.29 30.21
CA ASP A 146 28.25 -19.64 30.77
C ASP A 146 27.51 -19.68 32.12
N PRO A 147 27.25 -20.88 32.70
CA PRO A 147 26.60 -21.00 34.01
C PRO A 147 27.35 -20.33 35.16
N TRP A 148 28.67 -20.19 35.08
CA TRP A 148 29.47 -19.58 36.14
C TRP A 148 29.27 -18.06 36.14
N GLN A 149 29.28 -17.39 34.99
CA GLN A 149 28.93 -15.96 34.92
C GLN A 149 27.51 -15.72 35.43
N LEU A 150 26.52 -16.53 35.00
CA LEU A 150 25.13 -16.39 35.46
C LEU A 150 24.99 -16.47 37.00
N LYS A 151 25.79 -17.31 37.68
CA LYS A 151 25.83 -17.38 39.14
C LYS A 151 26.37 -16.10 39.81
N HIS A 152 27.28 -15.38 39.15
CA HIS A 152 27.94 -14.19 39.68
C HIS A 152 27.36 -12.85 39.18
N MET A 153 26.40 -12.88 38.24
CA MET A 153 25.66 -11.69 37.80
C MET A 153 24.89 -11.05 38.96
N THR A 154 24.72 -9.73 38.89
CA THR A 154 23.93 -8.96 39.85
C THR A 154 22.45 -9.34 39.77
N GLU A 155 21.74 -9.27 40.90
CA GLU A 155 20.30 -9.52 40.97
C GLU A 155 19.52 -8.68 39.94
N THR A 156 19.86 -7.40 39.79
CA THR A 156 19.23 -6.51 38.80
C THR A 156 19.44 -6.96 37.36
N ALA A 157 20.62 -7.48 37.01
CA ALA A 157 20.89 -8.02 35.68
C ALA A 157 20.15 -9.35 35.44
N VAL A 158 20.11 -10.23 36.44
CA VAL A 158 19.36 -11.50 36.38
C VAL A 158 17.86 -11.24 36.22
N MET A 159 17.28 -10.34 37.02
CA MET A 159 15.86 -10.00 36.93
C MET A 159 15.49 -9.33 35.59
N ARG A 160 16.35 -8.44 35.07
CA ARG A 160 16.16 -7.84 33.74
C ARG A 160 16.20 -8.90 32.62
N LEU A 161 17.10 -9.88 32.73
CA LEU A 161 17.23 -10.97 31.75
C LEU A 161 16.04 -11.95 31.84
N ALA A 162 15.57 -12.24 33.05
CA ALA A 162 14.36 -13.02 33.32
C ALA A 162 13.10 -12.37 32.70
N GLU A 163 12.90 -11.07 32.94
CA GLU A 163 11.79 -10.28 32.39
C GLU A 163 11.78 -10.31 30.85
N LEU A 164 12.93 -10.05 30.22
CA LEU A 164 13.07 -10.02 28.76
C LEU A 164 12.76 -11.38 28.09
N TYR A 165 13.12 -12.49 28.74
CA TYR A 165 12.80 -13.83 28.24
C TYR A 165 11.42 -14.34 28.68
N GLY A 166 10.75 -13.68 29.62
CA GLY A 166 9.51 -14.15 30.24
C GLY A 166 9.73 -15.41 31.09
N VAL A 167 10.84 -15.47 31.83
CA VAL A 167 11.31 -16.66 32.55
C VAL A 167 11.49 -16.37 34.04
N GLY A 168 10.52 -16.78 34.85
CA GLY A 168 10.51 -16.67 36.30
C GLY A 168 9.10 -16.85 36.83
N GLU A 169 8.96 -17.40 38.05
CA GLU A 169 7.68 -17.37 38.77
C GLU A 169 7.68 -16.16 39.71
N GLU A 170 6.52 -15.55 39.95
CA GLU A 170 6.39 -14.34 40.79
C GLU A 170 6.92 -14.55 42.22
N ASP A 171 6.92 -15.79 42.72
CA ASP A 171 7.43 -16.20 44.03
C ASP A 171 8.83 -16.85 44.00
N SER A 172 9.52 -16.87 42.85
CA SER A 172 10.83 -17.53 42.72
C SER A 172 11.97 -16.72 43.34
N ASN A 173 12.81 -17.39 44.15
CA ASN A 173 14.02 -16.79 44.70
C ASN A 173 15.10 -16.63 43.63
N LEU A 174 16.08 -15.73 43.85
CA LEU A 174 17.11 -15.39 42.86
C LEU A 174 17.84 -16.61 42.25
N GLU A 175 18.16 -17.62 43.06
CA GLU A 175 18.79 -18.85 42.56
C GLU A 175 17.82 -19.70 41.71
N GLY A 176 16.53 -19.77 42.07
CA GLY A 176 15.50 -20.36 41.22
C GLY A 176 15.33 -19.61 39.89
N THR A 177 15.41 -18.28 39.90
CA THR A 177 15.40 -17.46 38.68
C THR A 177 16.62 -17.76 37.80
N LYS A 178 17.83 -17.85 38.37
CA LYS A 178 19.05 -18.27 37.65
C LYS A 178 18.91 -19.68 37.08
N ASP A 179 18.36 -20.63 37.84
CA ASP A 179 18.13 -22.00 37.39
C ASP A 179 17.15 -22.05 36.21
N ASN A 180 16.08 -21.26 36.26
CA ASN A 180 15.09 -21.13 35.20
C ASN A 180 15.70 -20.49 33.94
N ILE A 181 16.53 -19.45 34.08
CA ILE A 181 17.28 -18.85 32.97
C ILE A 181 18.25 -19.89 32.36
N SER A 182 19.03 -20.61 33.17
CA SER A 182 19.93 -21.66 32.70
C SER A 182 19.17 -22.74 31.90
N LEU A 183 18.04 -23.20 32.45
CA LEU A 183 17.16 -24.17 31.83
C LEU A 183 16.59 -23.65 30.51
N PHE A 184 16.22 -22.37 30.44
CA PHE A 184 15.75 -21.73 29.22
C PHE A 184 16.85 -21.62 28.15
N LEU A 185 18.01 -21.07 28.51
CA LEU A 185 19.12 -20.80 27.59
C LEU A 185 19.81 -22.07 27.06
N SER A 186 19.88 -23.14 27.86
CA SER A 186 20.68 -24.34 27.56
C SER A 186 19.90 -25.66 27.60
N GLY A 187 18.67 -25.67 28.10
CA GLY A 187 17.93 -26.91 28.34
C GLY A 187 18.39 -27.71 29.57
N ARG A 188 19.32 -27.17 30.37
CA ARG A 188 19.86 -27.78 31.60
C ARG A 188 19.84 -26.78 32.75
N ARG A 189 19.64 -27.24 33.97
CA ARG A 189 19.83 -26.40 35.17
C ARG A 189 21.31 -26.06 35.36
N ALA A 190 21.60 -24.99 36.09
CA ALA A 190 22.99 -24.64 36.38
C ALA A 190 23.59 -25.67 37.37
N PRO A 191 24.79 -26.22 37.12
CA PRO A 191 25.47 -27.09 38.07
C PRO A 191 26.04 -26.28 39.25
#